data_AF-A0AB39WVB6-F1
#
_entry.id   AF-A0AB39WVB6-F1
#
_cell.length_a   1.000
_cell.length_b   1.000
_cell.length_c   1.000
_cell.angle_alpha   90.00
_cell.angle_beta   90.00
_cell.angle_gamma   90.00
#
_symmetry.space_group_name_H-M   'P 1'
#
loop_
_entity.id
_entity.type
_entity.pdbx_description
1 polymer ?
#
loop_
_entity_poly.entity_id
_entity_poly.type
_entity_poly.pdbx_seq_one_letter_code
_entity_poly.pdbx_strand_id
1 'polypeptide(L)'
;MKNIEKQNKETRITFRLNKSELDTLNSKMNEAGYKSAGAFIRDFVANGHVKPKVTQDVVQIARELMNLASLINADRPGSELLEKVKYIAQVNLGGVQ
;
A
#
# COMPACT_ATOMS: atom_id res chain seq x y z
N MET A 1 32.74 -4.22 19.47
CA MET A 1 31.31 -4.08 19.12
C MET A 1 30.95 -2.62 19.34
N LYS A 2 30.51 -1.89 18.30
CA LYS A 2 30.12 -0.48 18.48
C LYS A 2 28.79 -0.44 19.24
N ASN A 3 28.80 0.10 20.45
CA ASN A 3 27.59 0.46 21.17
C ASN A 3 26.86 1.52 20.36
N ILE A 4 25.78 1.14 19.70
CA ILE A 4 24.83 2.10 19.13
C ILE A 4 23.99 2.56 20.30
N GLU A 5 24.45 3.61 20.99
CA GLU A 5 23.60 4.34 21.92
C GLU A 5 22.37 4.82 21.13
N LYS A 6 21.19 4.34 21.50
CA LYS A 6 19.92 4.89 21.00
C LYS A 6 19.89 6.34 21.46
N GLN A 7 20.24 7.28 20.57
CA GLN A 7 20.00 8.70 20.80
C GLN A 7 18.52 8.86 21.18
N ASN A 8 18.29 9.24 22.44
CA ASN A 8 16.98 9.62 22.90
C ASN A 8 16.50 10.76 22.02
N LYS A 9 15.29 10.65 21.46
CA LYS A 9 14.64 11.74 20.74
C LYS A 9 14.32 12.85 21.73
N GLU A 10 15.30 13.67 22.09
CA GLU A 10 15.16 14.75 23.07
C GLU A 10 14.16 15.82 22.63
N THR A 11 13.90 15.96 21.33
CA THR A 11 12.89 16.85 20.79
C THR A 11 11.56 16.14 20.58
N ARG A 12 10.61 16.40 21.49
CA ARG A 12 9.21 15.97 21.37
C ARG A 12 8.36 17.10 20.81
N ILE A 13 7.67 16.82 19.71
CA ILE A 13 6.63 17.70 19.16
C ILE A 13 5.27 17.14 19.58
N THR A 14 4.40 18.00 20.12
CA THR A 14 3.03 17.63 20.51
C THR A 14 2.05 18.27 19.53
N PHE A 15 1.23 17.44 18.88
CA PHE A 15 0.12 17.88 18.05
C PHE A 15 -1.18 17.76 18.85
N ARG A 16 -1.99 18.82 18.84
CA ARG A 16 -3.37 18.76 19.35
C ARG A 16 -4.29 18.57 18.15
N LEU A 17 -5.08 17.52 18.19
CA LEU A 17 -6.04 17.18 17.14
C LEU A 17 -7.43 17.15 17.75
N ASN A 18 -8.40 17.69 17.05
CA ASN A 18 -9.81 17.42 17.32
C ASN A 18 -10.18 16.00 16.83
N LYS A 19 -11.40 15.57 17.12
CA LYS A 19 -11.86 14.20 16.79
C LYS A 19 -11.80 13.90 15.28
N SER A 20 -12.28 14.83 14.44
CA SER A 20 -12.29 14.65 12.99
C SER A 20 -10.87 14.59 12.40
N GLU A 21 -9.95 15.38 12.94
CA GLU A 21 -8.54 15.37 12.55
C GLU A 21 -7.86 14.06 12.96
N LEU A 22 -8.16 13.56 14.16
CA LEU A 22 -7.65 12.27 14.63
C LEU A 22 -8.19 11.11 13.79
N ASP A 23 -9.47 11.13 13.45
CA ASP A 23 -10.09 10.12 12.58
C ASP A 23 -9.45 10.16 11.18
N THR A 24 -9.22 11.36 10.63
CA THR A 24 -8.51 11.55 9.36
C THR A 24 -7.08 11.00 9.42
N LEU A 25 -6.34 11.25 10.51
CA LEU A 25 -5.00 10.73 10.71
C LEU A 25 -5.01 9.18 10.74
N ASN A 26 -5.94 8.59 11.47
CA ASN A 26 -6.07 7.13 11.58
C ASN A 26 -6.39 6.49 10.22
N SER A 27 -7.30 7.07 9.44
CA SER A 27 -7.64 6.57 8.10
C SER A 27 -6.42 6.60 7.18
N LYS A 28 -5.71 7.75 7.09
CA LYS A 28 -4.50 7.89 6.27
C LYS A 28 -3.40 6.92 6.69
N MET A 29 -3.23 6.72 7.99
CA MET A 29 -2.28 5.73 8.50
C MET A 29 -2.64 4.30 8.07
N ASN A 30 -3.90 3.92 8.18
CA ASN A 30 -4.38 2.58 7.85
C ASN A 30 -4.25 2.28 6.35
N GLU A 31 -4.61 3.25 5.52
CA GLU A 31 -4.44 3.21 4.06
C GLU A 31 -2.97 3.03 3.68
N ALA A 32 -2.07 3.80 4.32
CA ALA A 32 -0.63 3.71 4.08
C ALA A 32 0.06 2.54 4.82
N GLY A 33 -0.66 1.79 5.65
CA GLY A 33 -0.15 0.59 6.34
C GLY A 33 0.69 0.85 7.60
N TYR A 34 0.62 2.04 8.20
CA TYR A 34 1.38 2.40 9.39
C TYR A 34 0.64 2.05 10.68
N LYS A 35 1.33 1.36 11.61
CA LYS A 35 0.79 1.01 12.94
C LYS A 35 0.90 2.13 13.97
N SER A 36 1.68 3.18 13.69
CA SER A 36 1.90 4.28 14.64
C SER A 36 1.91 5.64 13.94
N ALA A 37 1.23 6.61 14.54
CA ALA A 37 1.16 7.99 14.03
C ALA A 37 2.55 8.62 13.92
N GLY A 38 3.41 8.37 14.90
CA GLY A 38 4.77 8.91 14.87
C GLY A 38 5.60 8.38 13.69
N ALA A 39 5.42 7.12 13.28
CA ALA A 39 6.11 6.60 12.10
C ALA A 39 5.57 7.22 10.82
N PHE A 40 4.24 7.28 10.68
CA PHE A 40 3.57 7.90 9.54
C PHE A 40 3.97 9.38 9.37
N ILE A 41 3.86 10.18 10.43
CA ILE A 41 4.17 11.61 10.41
C ILE A 41 5.65 11.85 10.08
N ARG A 42 6.57 11.10 10.69
CA ARG A 42 8.00 11.26 10.40
C ARG A 42 8.33 10.96 8.94
N ASP A 43 7.76 9.90 8.40
CA ASP A 43 8.02 9.48 7.03
C ASP A 43 7.42 10.47 6.03
N PHE A 44 6.20 10.95 6.30
CA PHE A 44 5.56 12.00 5.51
C PHE A 44 6.33 13.32 5.54
N VAL A 45 6.80 13.76 6.72
CA VAL A 45 7.57 15.00 6.87
C VAL A 45 8.95 14.89 6.19
N ALA A 46 9.61 13.73 6.28
CA ALA A 46 10.93 13.53 5.70
C ALA A 46 10.90 13.43 4.16
N ASN A 47 9.86 12.80 3.60
CA ASN A 47 9.83 12.43 2.18
C ASN A 47 8.76 13.18 1.36
N GLY A 48 7.84 13.91 2.00
CA GLY A 48 6.70 14.57 1.35
C GLY A 48 5.59 13.62 0.88
N HIS A 49 5.80 12.31 0.97
CA HIS A 49 4.86 11.26 0.62
C HIS A 49 5.09 10.02 1.49
N VAL A 50 4.07 9.16 1.59
CA VAL A 50 4.18 7.84 2.23
C VAL A 50 4.19 6.76 1.16
N LYS A 51 4.92 5.68 1.41
CA LYS A 51 4.94 4.54 0.47
C LYS A 51 3.56 3.87 0.45
N PRO A 52 3.04 3.51 -0.73
CA PRO A 52 1.76 2.82 -0.82
C PRO A 52 1.85 1.46 -0.13
N LYS A 53 0.77 1.09 0.57
CA LYS A 53 0.63 -0.21 1.21
C LYS A 53 0.50 -1.29 0.12
N VAL A 54 1.39 -2.27 0.14
CA VAL A 54 1.26 -3.47 -0.70
C VAL A 54 0.27 -4.42 -0.02
N THR A 55 -0.92 -4.56 -0.60
CA THR A 55 -1.93 -5.54 -0.14
C THR A 55 -1.80 -6.86 -0.89
N GLN A 56 -2.46 -7.91 -0.40
CA GLN A 56 -2.50 -9.21 -1.10
C GLN A 56 -3.11 -9.06 -2.50
N ASP A 57 -4.13 -8.23 -2.65
CA ASP A 57 -4.77 -7.95 -3.94
C ASP A 57 -3.78 -7.37 -4.95
N VAL A 58 -2.92 -6.44 -4.53
CA VAL A 58 -1.87 -5.87 -5.40
C VAL A 58 -0.92 -6.96 -5.90
N VAL A 59 -0.54 -7.90 -5.02
CA VAL A 59 0.33 -9.04 -5.39
C VAL A 59 -0.40 -9.99 -6.34
N GLN A 60 -1.68 -10.27 -6.10
CA GLN A 60 -2.50 -11.12 -6.97
C GLN A 60 -2.67 -10.49 -8.35
N ILE A 61 -3.02 -9.20 -8.43
CA ILE A 61 -3.13 -8.44 -9.68
C ILE A 61 -1.81 -8.50 -10.46
N ALA A 62 -0.67 -8.27 -9.81
CA ALA A 62 0.63 -8.36 -10.46
C ALA A 62 0.88 -9.75 -11.06
N ARG A 63 0.57 -10.81 -10.31
CA ARG A 63 0.65 -12.19 -10.81
C ARG A 63 -0.25 -12.42 -12.02
N GLU A 64 -1.48 -11.93 -11.98
CA GLU A 64 -2.41 -12.13 -13.07
C GLU A 64 -2.08 -11.32 -14.33
N LEU A 65 -1.49 -10.14 -14.17
CA LEU A 65 -0.93 -9.37 -15.28
C LEU A 65 0.25 -10.11 -15.93
N MET A 66 1.12 -10.76 -15.14
CA MET A 66 2.18 -11.62 -15.69
C MET A 66 1.60 -12.81 -16.46
N ASN A 67 0.55 -13.44 -15.94
CA ASN A 67 -0.16 -14.50 -16.65
C ASN A 67 -0.76 -13.99 -17.97
N LEU A 68 -1.41 -12.82 -17.96
CA LEU A 68 -1.96 -12.21 -19.17
C LEU A 68 -0.87 -11.95 -20.22
N ALA A 69 0.27 -11.39 -19.81
CA ALA A 69 1.40 -11.17 -20.70
C ALA A 69 1.90 -12.49 -21.32
N SER A 70 1.95 -13.57 -20.54
CA SER A 70 2.28 -14.91 -21.05
C SER A 70 1.27 -15.41 -22.09
N LEU A 71 -0.04 -15.22 -21.86
CA LEU A 71 -1.08 -15.60 -22.82
C LEU A 71 -0.98 -14.80 -24.13
N ILE A 72 -0.69 -13.50 -24.05
CA ILE A 72 -0.44 -12.65 -25.21
C ILE A 72 0.76 -13.18 -26.00
N ASN A 73 1.87 -13.47 -25.31
CA ASN A 73 3.09 -13.99 -25.95
C ASN A 73 2.89 -15.39 -26.57
N ALA A 74 1.88 -16.14 -26.13
CA ALA A 74 1.52 -17.44 -26.67
C ALA A 74 0.45 -17.35 -27.79
N ASP A 75 0.16 -16.15 -28.30
CA ASP A 75 -0.86 -15.87 -29.33
C ASP A 75 -2.22 -16.51 -29.01
N ARG A 76 -2.60 -16.48 -27.73
CA ARG A 76 -3.91 -17.00 -27.30
C ARG A 76 -5.06 -16.18 -27.90
N PRO A 77 -6.21 -16.79 -28.18
CA PRO A 77 -7.37 -16.10 -28.72
C PRO A 77 -7.80 -14.90 -27.88
N GLY A 78 -8.26 -13.84 -28.54
CA GLY A 78 -8.73 -12.62 -27.87
C GLY A 78 -9.87 -12.85 -26.87
N SER A 79 -10.69 -13.89 -27.05
CA SER A 79 -11.71 -14.31 -26.10
C SER A 79 -11.10 -14.74 -24.75
N GLU A 80 -10.02 -15.52 -24.77
CA GLU A 80 -9.32 -15.96 -23.55
C GLU A 80 -8.61 -14.79 -22.86
N LEU A 81 -8.01 -13.88 -23.64
CA LEU A 81 -7.40 -12.66 -23.11
C LEU A 81 -8.45 -11.76 -22.44
N LEU A 82 -9.61 -11.61 -23.05
CA LEU A 82 -10.69 -10.78 -22.52
C LEU A 82 -11.25 -11.35 -21.21
N GLU A 83 -11.45 -12.66 -21.11
CA GLU A 83 -11.84 -13.30 -19.85
C GLU A 83 -10.79 -13.09 -18.75
N LYS A 84 -9.51 -13.14 -19.11
CA LYS A 84 -8.43 -12.85 -18.16
C LYS A 84 -8.46 -11.41 -17.66
N VAL A 85 -8.69 -10.44 -18.55
CA VAL A 85 -8.83 -9.02 -18.20
C VAL A 85 -10.04 -8.79 -17.29
N LYS A 86 -11.19 -9.41 -17.57
CA LYS A 86 -12.38 -9.34 -16.70
C LYS A 86 -12.08 -9.87 -15.30
N TYR A 87 -11.39 -11.00 -15.20
CA TYR A 87 -11.00 -11.57 -13.90
C TYR A 87 -10.08 -10.61 -13.12
N ILE A 88 -9.07 -10.02 -13.76
CA ILE A 88 -8.18 -9.03 -13.13
C ILE A 88 -8.97 -7.81 -12.62
N ALA A 89 -9.92 -7.32 -13.41
CA ALA A 89 -10.79 -6.22 -13.01
C ALA A 89 -11.64 -6.58 -11.78
N GLN A 90 -12.14 -7.82 -11.70
CA GLN A 90 -12.92 -8.31 -10.58
C GLN A 90 -12.07 -8.38 -9.28
N VAL A 91 -10.83 -8.89 -9.37
CA VAL A 91 -9.87 -8.88 -8.25
C VAL A 91 -9.60 -7.46 -7.76
N ASN A 92 -9.39 -6.51 -8.68
CA ASN A 92 -9.11 -5.12 -8.34
C ASN A 92 -10.29 -4.40 -7.65
N LEU A 93 -11.52 -4.85 -7.87
CA LEU A 93 -12.71 -4.33 -7.18
C LEU A 93 -12.91 -4.95 -5.78
N GLY A 94 -11.97 -5.78 -5.31
CA GLY A 94 -12.09 -6.52 -4.04
C GLY A 94 -13.01 -7.75 -4.13
N GLY A 95 -13.28 -8.22 -5.34
CA GLY A 95 -14.26 -9.27 -5.64
C GLY A 95 -13.63 -10.63 -5.89
N VAL A 96 -12.89 -11.19 -4.94
CA VAL A 96 -12.71 -12.65 -4.86
C VAL A 96 -12.85 -13.07 -3.41
N GLN A 97 -14.02 -13.63 -3.07
CA GLN A 97 -14.19 -14.49 -1.89
C GLN A 97 -13.65 -15.88 -2.18
#